data_AF-V4L1U1-F1
#
_entry.id   AF-V4L1U1-F1
#
_cell.length_a   1.000
_cell.length_b   1.000
_cell.length_c   1.000
_cell.angle_alpha   90.00
_cell.angle_beta   90.00
_cell.angle_gamma   90.00
#
_symmetry.space_group_name_H-M   'P 1'
#
loop_
_entity.id
_entity.type
_entity.pdbx_description
1 polymer ?
#
loop_
_entity_poly.entity_id
_entity_poly.type
_entity_poly.pdbx_seq_one_letter_code
_entity_poly.pdbx_strand_id
1 'polypeptide(L)'
;DSDDETVDVNGFQILSSQLKKAYIDVLLDVIETLCRSPHELTSPLDNTIFDLEDVGFKLDWVKMKLWKVYVKKKQEQESSARIRELQEKFYFENELENEKNMSMTARAPLDFSV
;
A
#
# COMPACT_ATOMS: atom_id res chain seq x y z
N ASP A 1 33.74 -10.94 55.92
CA ASP A 1 33.38 -11.10 54.51
C ASP A 1 31.88 -11.00 54.33
N SER A 2 31.45 -9.82 53.90
CA SER A 2 30.10 -9.59 53.40
C SER A 2 30.29 -8.73 52.18
N ASP A 3 30.51 -9.40 51.05
CA ASP A 3 30.59 -8.77 49.75
C ASP A 3 29.19 -8.24 49.42
N ASP A 4 29.01 -6.94 49.65
CA ASP A 4 27.85 -6.18 49.19
C ASP A 4 27.96 -6.07 47.66
N GLU A 5 27.33 -7.01 46.96
CA GLU A 5 27.16 -6.96 45.51
C GLU A 5 26.31 -5.73 45.16
N THR A 6 26.98 -4.61 44.89
CA THR A 6 26.33 -3.41 44.37
C THR A 6 25.81 -3.73 42.97
N VAL A 7 24.53 -4.09 42.88
CA VAL A 7 23.82 -4.29 41.62
C VAL A 7 24.01 -3.02 40.77
N ASP A 8 24.57 -3.16 39.57
CA ASP A 8 24.84 -2.05 38.65
C ASP A 8 23.53 -1.46 38.11
N VAL A 9 22.93 -0.58 38.91
CA VAL A 9 21.70 0.17 38.58
C VAL A 9 21.92 1.05 37.35
N ASN A 10 23.17 1.48 37.09
CA ASN A 10 23.49 2.39 36.00
C ASN A 10 23.51 1.66 34.64
N GLY A 11 24.07 0.45 34.60
CA GLY A 11 24.02 -0.42 33.42
C GLY A 11 22.59 -0.76 32.98
N PHE A 12 21.70 -1.07 33.93
CA PHE A 12 20.29 -1.35 33.62
C PHE A 12 19.57 -0.13 33.01
N GLN A 13 19.83 1.07 33.54
CA GLN A 13 19.24 2.30 33.01
C GLN A 13 19.75 2.63 31.60
N ILE A 14 21.04 2.45 31.33
CA ILE A 14 21.63 2.66 30.01
C ILE A 14 21.06 1.68 28.99
N LEU A 15 21.00 0.38 29.33
CA LEU A 15 20.42 -0.65 28.47
C LEU A 15 18.93 -0.37 28.19
N SER A 16 18.17 0.05 29.19
CA SER A 16 16.76 0.43 29.02
C SER A 16 16.58 1.64 28.09
N SER A 17 17.55 2.58 28.09
CA SER A 17 17.51 3.77 27.26
C SER A 17 17.87 3.46 25.81
N GLN A 18 18.88 2.61 25.59
CA GLN A 18 19.24 2.13 24.25
C GLN A 18 18.11 1.31 23.62
N LEU A 19 17.48 0.42 24.40
CA LEU A 19 16.33 -0.37 23.95
C LEU A 19 15.15 0.52 23.56
N LYS A 20 14.82 1.53 24.38
CA LYS A 20 13.78 2.52 24.06
C LYS A 20 14.09 3.27 22.77
N LYS A 21 15.35 3.65 22.55
CA LYS A 21 15.76 4.35 21.33
C LYS A 21 15.61 3.44 20.11
N ALA A 22 16.19 2.23 20.16
CA ALA A 22 16.10 1.27 19.06
C ALA A 22 14.63 0.94 18.72
N TYR A 23 13.78 0.80 19.75
CA TYR A 23 12.34 0.61 19.55
C TYR A 23 11.66 1.79 18.85
N ILE A 24 11.95 3.03 19.29
CA ILE A 24 11.40 4.23 18.64
C ILE A 24 11.88 4.30 17.18
N ASP A 25 13.15 4.01 16.92
CA ASP A 25 13.71 4.00 15.58
C ASP A 25 12.96 2.98 14.68
N VAL A 26 12.74 1.76 15.16
CA VAL A 26 11.96 0.73 14.44
C VAL A 26 10.50 1.16 14.22
N LEU A 27 9.85 1.74 15.23
CA LEU A 27 8.47 2.24 15.07
C LEU A 27 8.37 3.35 14.04
N LEU A 28 9.34 4.25 14.00
CA LEU A 28 9.39 5.34 13.02
C LEU A 28 9.54 4.74 11.61
N ASP A 29 10.40 3.74 11.43
CA ASP A 29 10.56 3.04 10.14
C ASP A 29 9.26 2.34 9.70
N VAL A 30 8.56 1.69 10.64
CA VAL A 30 7.24 1.06 10.41
C VAL A 30 6.22 2.11 9.96
N ILE A 31 6.14 3.24 10.67
CA ILE A 31 5.20 4.32 10.35
C ILE A 31 5.55 4.97 9.01
N GLU A 32 6.83 5.21 8.73
CA GLU A 32 7.28 5.76 7.46
C GLU A 32 6.90 4.83 6.31
N THR A 33 7.13 3.52 6.48
CA THR A 33 6.75 2.50 5.51
C THR A 33 5.23 2.50 5.28
N LEU A 34 4.41 2.61 6.33
CA LEU A 34 2.95 2.72 6.23
C LEU A 34 2.47 4.01 5.54
N CYS A 35 3.29 5.07 5.54
CA CYS A 35 2.99 6.33 4.85
C CYS A 35 3.35 6.29 3.36
N ARG A 36 4.09 5.28 2.90
CA ARG A 36 4.44 5.09 1.49
C ARG A 36 3.27 4.52 0.68
N SER A 37 3.50 4.35 -0.62
CA SER A 37 2.51 3.74 -1.50
C SER A 37 2.11 2.34 -0.99
N PRO A 38 0.81 1.98 -1.02
CA PRO A 38 0.36 0.61 -0.71
C PRO A 38 1.07 -0.47 -1.55
N HIS A 39 1.59 -0.11 -2.72
CA HIS A 39 2.30 -1.00 -3.63
C HIS A 39 3.72 -1.33 -3.15
N GLU A 40 4.32 -0.48 -2.32
CA GLU A 40 5.67 -0.62 -1.78
C GLU A 40 5.71 -1.37 -0.44
N LEU A 41 4.55 -1.68 0.15
CA LEU A 41 4.48 -2.47 1.37
C LEU A 41 4.87 -3.93 1.10
N THR A 42 5.80 -4.43 1.92
CA THR A 42 6.38 -5.76 1.82
C THR A 42 6.12 -6.58 3.10
N SER A 43 6.16 -7.90 3.01
CA SER A 43 5.97 -8.82 4.14
C SER A 43 6.97 -8.68 5.32
N PRO A 44 8.20 -8.16 5.17
CA PRO A 44 9.07 -7.85 6.30
C PRO A 44 8.41 -6.93 7.35
N LEU A 45 7.47 -6.07 6.94
CA LEU A 45 6.75 -5.20 7.86
C LEU A 45 5.83 -5.98 8.82
N ASP A 46 5.17 -7.02 8.31
CA ASP A 46 4.30 -7.90 9.12
C ASP A 46 5.11 -8.62 10.19
N ASN A 47 6.29 -9.14 9.81
CA ASN A 47 7.20 -9.83 10.73
C ASN A 47 7.72 -8.89 11.82
N THR A 48 8.16 -7.68 11.45
CA THR A 48 8.62 -6.68 12.43
C THR A 48 7.52 -6.32 13.44
N ILE A 49 6.28 -6.15 12.99
CA ILE A 49 5.16 -5.85 13.89
C ILE A 49 4.87 -7.03 14.83
N PHE A 50 4.95 -8.27 14.33
CA PHE A 50 4.77 -9.48 15.14
C PHE A 50 5.88 -9.62 16.20
N ASP A 51 7.14 -9.45 15.82
CA ASP A 51 8.29 -9.54 16.73
C ASP A 51 8.19 -8.50 17.87
N LEU A 52 7.70 -7.29 17.56
CA LEU A 52 7.47 -6.26 18.56
C LEU A 52 6.33 -6.61 19.53
N GLU A 53 5.27 -7.26 19.06
CA GLU A 53 4.21 -7.71 19.96
C GLU A 53 4.63 -8.87 20.87
N ASP A 54 5.48 -9.78 20.36
CA ASP A 54 5.99 -10.92 21.14
C ASP A 54 6.78 -10.45 22.37
N VAL A 55 7.49 -9.32 22.24
CA VAL A 55 8.20 -8.67 23.36
C VAL A 55 7.31 -7.73 24.20
N GLY A 56 5.99 -7.74 23.97
CA GLY A 56 4.98 -7.09 24.82
C GLY A 56 4.50 -5.71 24.38
N PHE A 57 4.87 -5.23 23.18
CA PHE A 57 4.35 -3.97 22.67
C PHE A 57 2.91 -4.10 22.17
N LYS A 58 2.09 -3.06 22.39
CA LYS A 58 0.71 -3.02 21.91
C LYS A 58 0.63 -2.25 20.60
N LEU A 59 0.57 -2.98 19.50
CA LEU A 59 0.60 -2.42 18.14
C LEU A 59 -0.72 -2.61 17.36
N ASP A 60 -1.84 -2.82 18.06
CA ASP A 60 -3.17 -3.00 17.45
C ASP A 60 -3.53 -1.86 16.48
N TRP A 61 -3.19 -0.63 16.84
CA TRP A 61 -3.45 0.53 16.01
C TRP A 61 -2.63 0.52 14.71
N VAL A 62 -1.38 0.01 14.76
CA VAL A 62 -0.49 -0.15 13.60
C VAL A 62 -1.06 -1.22 12.68
N LYS A 63 -1.44 -2.38 13.23
CA LYS A 63 -2.09 -3.45 12.47
C LYS A 63 -3.36 -2.99 11.78
N MET A 64 -4.20 -2.23 12.48
CA MET A 64 -5.43 -1.68 11.90
C MET A 64 -5.12 -0.73 10.74
N LYS A 65 -4.07 0.10 10.85
CA LYS A 65 -3.63 0.97 9.75
C LYS A 65 -3.10 0.15 8.58
N LEU A 66 -2.27 -0.85 8.84
CA LEU A 66 -1.73 -1.76 7.83
C LEU A 66 -2.83 -2.49 7.06
N TRP A 67 -3.82 -3.05 7.77
CA TRP A 67 -4.99 -3.67 7.16
C TRP A 67 -5.76 -2.71 6.24
N LYS A 68 -5.96 -1.45 6.66
CA LYS A 68 -6.59 -0.42 5.82
C LYS A 68 -5.79 -0.15 4.54
N VAL A 69 -4.46 -0.19 4.61
CA VAL A 69 -3.62 -0.03 3.41
C VAL A 69 -3.80 -1.22 2.46
N TYR A 70 -3.82 -2.46 2.97
CA TYR A 70 -4.08 -3.64 2.14
C TYR A 70 -5.46 -3.61 1.46
N VAL A 71 -6.50 -3.20 2.19
CA VAL A 71 -7.85 -3.03 1.62
C VAL A 71 -7.83 -2.00 0.49
N LYS A 72 -7.19 -0.85 0.69
CA LYS A 72 -7.06 0.18 -0.36
C LYS A 72 -6.31 -0.33 -1.58
N LYS A 73 -5.19 -1.04 -1.38
CA LYS A 73 -4.40 -1.66 -2.46
C LYS A 73 -5.26 -2.57 -3.33
N LYS A 74 -6.03 -3.45 -2.69
CA LYS A 74 -6.93 -4.38 -3.38
C LYS A 74 -8.02 -3.64 -4.16
N GLN A 75 -8.65 -2.64 -3.53
CA GLN A 75 -9.68 -1.82 -4.17
C GLN A 75 -9.14 -1.08 -5.40
N GLU A 76 -7.94 -0.51 -5.31
CA GLU A 76 -7.26 0.16 -6.41
C GLU A 76 -6.96 -0.80 -7.56
N GLN A 77 -6.46 -1.99 -7.26
CA GLN A 77 -6.19 -3.02 -8.27
C GLN A 77 -7.47 -3.44 -9.00
N GLU A 78 -8.55 -3.70 -8.27
CA GLU A 78 -9.86 -4.04 -8.86
C GLU A 78 -10.42 -2.88 -9.68
N SER A 79 -10.30 -1.65 -9.19
CA SER A 79 -10.73 -0.46 -9.93
C SER A 79 -9.92 -0.27 -11.21
N SER A 80 -8.61 -0.49 -11.16
CA SER A 80 -7.74 -0.36 -12.33
C SER A 80 -8.05 -1.41 -13.39
N ALA A 81 -8.34 -2.65 -12.98
CA ALA A 81 -8.80 -3.70 -13.88
C ALA A 81 -10.11 -3.31 -14.58
N ARG A 82 -11.10 -2.82 -13.83
CA ARG A 82 -12.38 -2.35 -14.38
C ARG A 82 -12.21 -1.17 -15.34
N ILE A 83 -11.32 -0.22 -15.03
CA ILE A 83 -11.02 0.91 -15.92
C ILE A 83 -10.46 0.39 -17.26
N ARG A 84 -9.54 -0.59 -17.21
CA ARG A 84 -8.96 -1.17 -18.43
C ARG A 84 -10.03 -1.85 -19.30
N GLU A 85 -10.93 -2.63 -18.69
CA GLU A 85 -12.04 -3.28 -19.40
C GLU A 85 -12.98 -2.25 -20.06
N LEU A 86 -13.32 -1.16 -19.35
CA LEU A 86 -14.15 -0.09 -19.89
C LEU A 86 -13.46 0.66 -21.03
N GLN A 87 -12.16 0.92 -20.93
CA GLN A 87 -11.38 1.54 -22.00
C GLN A 87 -11.38 0.70 -23.27
N GLU A 88 -11.20 -0.61 -23.15
CA GLU A 88 -11.25 -1.54 -24.28
C GLU A 88 -12.64 -1.59 -24.91
N LYS A 89 -13.70 -1.66 -24.11
CA LYS A 89 -15.08 -1.61 -24.61
C LYS A 89 -15.37 -0.32 -25.36
N PHE A 90 -14.99 0.83 -24.80
CA PHE A 90 -15.19 2.12 -25.43
C PHE A 90 -14.41 2.26 -26.75
N TYR A 91 -13.19 1.72 -26.81
CA TYR A 91 -12.42 1.64 -28.05
C TYR A 91 -13.18 0.90 -29.16
N PHE A 92 -13.71 -0.29 -28.86
CA PHE A 92 -14.49 -1.05 -29.84
C PHE A 92 -15.81 -0.38 -30.24
N GLU A 93 -16.51 0.26 -29.30
CA GLU A 93 -17.73 1.03 -29.62
C GLU A 93 -17.43 2.18 -30.58
N ASN A 94 -16.33 2.91 -30.36
CA ASN A 94 -15.92 4.01 -31.23
C ASN A 94 -15.49 3.52 -32.62
N GLU A 95 -14.77 2.40 -32.70
CA GLU A 95 -14.37 1.79 -33.97
C GLU A 95 -15.58 1.31 -34.77
N LEU A 96 -16.56 0.68 -34.11
CA LEU A 96 -17.80 0.26 -34.74
C LEU A 96 -18.59 1.45 -35.31
N GLU A 97 -18.69 2.55 -34.56
CA GLU A 97 -19.39 3.75 -35.03
C GLU A 97 -18.65 4.41 -36.21
N ASN A 98 -17.32 4.42 -36.20
CA ASN A 98 -16.51 4.86 -37.33
C ASN A 98 -16.81 4.05 -38.61
N GLU A 99 -16.74 2.72 -38.53
CA GLU A 99 -17.04 1.83 -39.67
C GLU A 99 -18.47 2.01 -40.19
N LYS A 100 -19.44 2.20 -39.29
CA LYS A 100 -20.84 2.48 -39.66
C LYS A 100 -20.95 3.80 -40.43
N ASN A 101 -20.26 4.85 -39.98
CA ASN A 101 -20.23 6.15 -40.66
C ASN A 101 -19.55 6.09 -42.03
N MET A 102 -18.46 5.33 -42.15
CA MET A 102 -17.81 5.07 -43.44
C MET A 102 -18.72 4.32 -44.40
N SER A 103 -19.42 3.29 -43.94
CA SER A 103 -20.37 2.55 -44.79
C SER A 103 -21.56 3.42 -45.22
N MET A 104 -22.07 4.30 -44.36
CA MET A 104 -23.15 5.24 -44.74
C MET A 104 -22.66 6.21 -45.81
N THR A 105 -21.46 6.75 -45.64
CA THR A 105 -20.82 7.64 -46.63
C THR A 105 -20.63 6.94 -47.97
N ALA A 106 -20.10 5.71 -47.96
CA ALA A 106 -19.87 4.94 -49.19
C ALA A 106 -21.16 4.53 -49.92
N ARG A 107 -22.29 4.45 -49.22
CA ARG A 107 -23.61 4.15 -49.80
C ARG A 107 -24.39 5.39 -50.23
N ALA A 108 -23.98 6.59 -49.83
CA ALA A 108 -24.66 7.82 -50.22
C ALA A 108 -24.62 7.95 -51.75
N PRO A 109 -25.75 8.27 -52.41
CA PRO A 109 -25.76 8.59 -53.83
C PRO A 109 -24.81 9.75 -54.12
N LEU A 110 -24.16 9.72 -55.29
CA LEU A 110 -23.38 10.87 -55.75
C LEU A 110 -24.32 12.06 -55.94
N ASP A 111 -24.01 13.18 -55.28
CA ASP A 111 -24.73 14.42 -55.46
C ASP A 111 -24.16 15.16 -56.67
N PHE A 112 -25.01 15.44 -57.65
CA PHE A 112 -24.69 16.21 -58.85
C PHE A 112 -25.34 17.61 -58.82
N SER A 113 -25.83 18.06 -57.67
CA SER A 113 -26.41 19.38 -57.51
C SER A 113 -25.29 20.43 -57.54
N VAL A 114 -25.10 21.03 -58.73
CA VAL A 114 -24.19 22.16 -59.01
C VAL A 114 -24.78 23.47 -58.49
#